data_AF-A0A3B8ZZB2-F1
#
_entry.id   AF-A0A3B8ZZB2-F1
#
_cell.length_a   1.000
_cell.length_b   1.000
_cell.length_c   1.000
_cell.angle_alpha   90.00
_cell.angle_beta   90.00
_cell.angle_gamma   90.00
#
_symmetry.space_group_name_H-M   'P 1'
#
loop_
_entity.id
_entity.type
_entity.pdbx_description
1 polymer ?
#
loop_
_entity_poly.entity_id
_entity_poly.type
_entity_poly.pdbx_seq_one_letter_code
_entity_poly.pdbx_strand_id
1 'polypeptide(L)'
;MHLVDQIKAKARQKLQTVVLPEGYDDRMVQAAGLIVKDKLAKVVLLGNPATLQAKAKELGASLDGVELLEPAAAPRLEAYIDELVELRKKKGLSRD
;
A
#
# COMPACT_ATOMS: atom_id res chain seq x y z
N MET A 1 27.81 1.68 -12.34
CA MET A 1 26.63 1.98 -11.50
C MET A 1 25.90 0.67 -11.21
N HIS A 2 25.66 0.34 -9.93
CA HIS A 2 25.06 -0.94 -9.54
C HIS A 2 23.62 -1.07 -10.07
N LEU A 3 23.16 -2.28 -10.37
CA LEU A 3 21.86 -2.51 -11.03
C LEU A 3 20.68 -1.91 -10.23
N VAL A 4 20.71 -2.07 -8.90
CA VAL A 4 19.67 -1.55 -8.01
C VAL A 4 19.55 -0.03 -8.09
N ASP A 5 20.66 0.69 -8.24
CA ASP A 5 20.66 2.14 -8.37
C ASP A 5 20.00 2.59 -9.68
N GLN A 6 20.20 1.81 -10.76
CA GLN A 6 19.58 2.08 -12.05
C GLN A 6 18.06 1.90 -11.98
N ILE A 7 17.60 0.87 -11.27
CA ILE A 7 16.17 0.63 -11.04
C ILE A 7 15.56 1.78 -10.22
N LYS A 8 16.20 2.17 -9.11
CA LYS A 8 15.74 3.30 -8.28
C LYS A 8 15.71 4.61 -9.07
N ALA A 9 16.70 4.87 -9.91
CA ALA A 9 16.74 6.06 -10.77
C ALA A 9 15.57 6.09 -11.75
N LYS A 10 15.24 4.97 -12.39
CA LYS A 10 14.07 4.86 -13.28
C LYS A 10 12.75 5.04 -12.54
N ALA A 11 12.61 4.47 -11.34
CA ALA A 11 11.40 4.61 -10.52
C ALA A 11 11.11 6.10 -10.21
N ARG A 12 12.15 6.88 -9.86
CA ARG A 12 12.02 8.32 -9.60
C ARG A 12 11.55 9.14 -10.80
N GLN A 13 11.87 8.72 -12.02
CA GLN A 13 11.45 9.43 -13.24
C GLN A 13 9.96 9.31 -13.51
N LYS A 14 9.32 8.23 -13.05
CA LYS A 14 7.89 7.98 -13.25
C LYS A 14 7.30 7.29 -12.03
N LEU A 15 7.07 8.08 -10.98
CA LEU A 15 6.47 7.65 -9.72
C LEU A 15 5.17 6.85 -9.97
N GLN A 16 5.21 5.56 -9.67
CA GLN A 16 4.05 4.66 -9.68
C GLN A 16 3.41 4.59 -8.29
N THR A 17 2.16 4.15 -8.22
CA THR A 17 1.50 3.80 -6.96
C THR A 17 1.72 2.32 -6.66
N VAL A 18 2.17 2.01 -5.45
CA VAL A 18 2.38 0.64 -4.97
C VAL A 18 1.51 0.43 -3.74
N VAL A 19 0.68 -0.60 -3.77
CA VAL A 19 -0.15 -1.02 -2.63
C VAL A 19 0.60 -2.11 -1.85
N LEU A 20 0.74 -1.91 -0.54
CA LEU A 20 1.33 -2.88 0.39
C LEU A 20 0.20 -3.42 1.28
N PRO A 21 -0.32 -4.63 1.01
CA PRO A 21 -1.46 -5.16 1.75
C PRO A 21 -1.10 -5.69 3.14
N GLU A 22 0.17 -6.01 3.41
CA GLU A 22 0.61 -6.62 4.66
C GLU A 22 1.01 -5.59 5.73
N GLY A 23 0.13 -4.64 6.06
CA GLY A 23 0.40 -3.61 7.07
C GLY A 23 0.67 -4.14 8.49
N TYR A 24 0.41 -5.42 8.75
CA TYR A 24 0.77 -6.09 9.99
C TYR A 24 2.26 -6.47 10.08
N ASP A 25 2.97 -6.57 8.96
CA ASP A 25 4.39 -6.95 8.89
C ASP A 25 5.29 -5.73 9.13
N ASP A 26 6.16 -5.82 10.13
CA ASP A 26 7.04 -4.72 10.55
C ASP A 26 7.97 -4.24 9.43
N ARG A 27 8.42 -5.16 8.56
CA ARG A 27 9.29 -4.82 7.43
C ARG A 27 8.55 -4.00 6.40
N MET A 28 7.24 -4.24 6.21
CA MET A 28 6.41 -3.46 5.31
C MET A 28 6.16 -2.05 5.84
N VAL A 29 5.89 -1.91 7.14
CA VAL A 29 5.75 -0.60 7.79
C VAL A 29 7.03 0.24 7.65
N GLN A 30 8.19 -0.37 7.89
CA GLN A 30 9.49 0.29 7.72
C GLN A 30 9.77 0.65 6.25
N ALA A 31 9.52 -0.28 5.33
CA ALA A 31 9.78 -0.07 3.90
C ALA A 31 8.89 1.03 3.31
N ALA A 32 7.61 1.11 3.70
CA ALA A 32 6.66 2.10 3.20
C ALA A 32 7.18 3.54 3.37
N GLY A 33 7.64 3.87 4.57
CA GLY A 33 8.24 5.17 4.87
C GLY A 33 9.50 5.46 4.05
N LEU A 34 10.41 4.48 3.96
CA LEU A 34 11.65 4.63 3.20
C LEU A 34 11.41 4.84 1.71
N ILE A 35 10.45 4.12 1.12
CA ILE A 35 10.08 4.23 -0.30
C ILE A 35 9.59 5.64 -0.63
N VAL A 36 8.72 6.21 0.21
CA VAL A 36 8.19 7.56 0.04
C VAL A 36 9.30 8.61 0.26
N LYS A 37 10.09 8.46 1.33
CA LYS A 37 11.23 9.34 1.64
C LYS A 37 12.23 9.41 0.48
N ASP A 38 12.54 8.27 -0.13
CA ASP A 38 13.46 8.15 -1.27
C ASP A 38 12.83 8.54 -2.62
N LYS A 39 11.54 8.91 -2.62
CA LYS A 39 10.72 9.29 -3.78
C LYS A 39 10.64 8.20 -4.85
N LEU A 40 10.58 6.94 -4.42
CA LEU A 40 10.60 5.78 -5.33
C LEU A 40 9.20 5.38 -5.81
N ALA A 41 8.19 5.52 -4.95
CA ALA A 41 6.79 5.23 -5.27
C ALA A 41 5.86 6.08 -4.39
N LYS A 42 4.61 6.27 -4.83
CA LYS A 42 3.51 6.61 -3.93
C LYS A 42 3.07 5.30 -3.26
N VAL A 43 3.04 5.27 -1.94
CA VAL A 43 2.73 4.03 -1.21
C VAL A 43 1.35 4.14 -0.58
N VAL A 44 0.53 3.12 -0.79
CA VAL A 44 -0.70 2.87 -0.04
C VAL A 44 -0.45 1.67 0.85
N LEU A 45 -0.45 1.85 2.17
CA LEU A 45 -0.31 0.78 3.15
C LEU A 45 -1.68 0.42 3.69
N LEU A 46 -2.10 -0.83 3.51
CA LEU A 46 -3.41 -1.28 3.97
C LEU A 46 -3.36 -1.70 5.44
N GLY A 47 -4.37 -1.24 6.19
CA GLY A 47 -4.57 -1.58 7.59
C GLY A 47 -5.13 -0.40 8.38
N ASN A 48 -5.42 -0.64 9.65
CA ASN A 48 -5.96 0.37 10.53
C ASN A 48 -4.94 1.53 10.73
N PRO A 49 -5.28 2.78 10.37
CA PRO A 49 -4.34 3.89 10.47
C PRO A 49 -3.79 4.11 11.89
N ALA A 50 -4.60 3.94 12.94
CA ALA A 50 -4.13 4.13 14.31
C ALA A 50 -3.14 3.02 14.72
N THR A 51 -3.43 1.77 14.39
CA THR A 51 -2.52 0.64 14.65
C THR A 51 -1.22 0.77 13.87
N LEU A 52 -1.27 1.18 12.60
CA LEU A 52 -0.09 1.38 11.77
C LEU A 52 0.81 2.50 12.31
N GLN A 53 0.23 3.61 12.75
CA GLN A 53 0.97 4.72 13.35
C GLN A 53 1.62 4.33 14.68
N ALA A 54 0.90 3.58 15.53
CA ALA A 54 1.47 3.06 16.78
C ALA A 54 2.67 2.13 16.50
N LYS A 55 2.52 1.20 15.55
CA LYS A 55 3.58 0.28 15.13
C LYS A 55 4.78 1.01 14.53
N ALA A 56 4.55 2.02 13.68
CA ALA A 56 5.64 2.83 13.14
C ALA A 56 6.44 3.52 14.25
N LYS A 57 5.76 4.06 15.28
CA LYS A 57 6.41 4.66 16.44
C LYS A 57 7.25 3.65 17.23
N GLU A 58 6.74 2.44 17.46
CA GLU A 58 7.49 1.36 18.14
C GLU A 58 8.75 0.95 17.35
N LEU A 59 8.66 0.92 16.02
CA LEU A 59 9.75 0.54 15.12
C LEU A 59 10.72 1.69 14.80
N GLY A 60 10.46 2.90 15.30
CA GLY A 60 11.23 4.10 14.95
C GLY A 60 11.12 4.48 13.46
N ALA A 61 10.06 4.05 12.78
CA ALA A 61 9.77 4.36 11.38
C ALA A 61 8.89 5.62 11.26
N SER A 62 8.98 6.32 10.14
CA SER A 62 8.03 7.39 9.77
C SER A 62 7.14 6.90 8.64
N LEU A 63 5.83 7.17 8.75
CA LEU A 63 4.84 6.95 7.69
C LEU A 63 4.44 8.26 7.01
N ASP A 64 5.26 9.31 7.13
CA ASP A 64 4.96 10.61 6.53
C ASP A 64 4.90 10.50 5.00
N GLY A 65 3.77 10.92 4.43
CA GLY A 65 3.50 10.83 2.99
C GLY A 65 3.09 9.44 2.50
N VAL A 66 2.97 8.44 3.38
CA VAL A 66 2.34 7.14 3.07
C VAL A 66 0.82 7.30 3.22
N GLU A 67 0.06 6.85 2.23
CA GLU A 67 -1.39 6.76 2.33
C GLU A 67 -1.76 5.55 3.17
N LEU A 68 -2.47 5.75 4.28
CA LEU A 68 -2.94 4.68 5.15
C LEU A 68 -4.42 4.44 4.90
N LEU A 69 -4.78 3.21 4.53
CA LEU A 69 -6.14 2.86 4.15
C LEU A 69 -6.61 1.59 4.86
N GLU A 70 -7.63 1.74 5.69
CA GLU A 70 -8.38 0.59 6.24
C GLU A 70 -9.29 0.02 5.13
N PRO A 71 -9.11 -1.23 4.68
CA PRO A 71 -9.92 -1.79 3.60
C PRO A 71 -11.42 -1.80 3.92
N ALA A 72 -11.79 -2.10 5.17
CA ALA A 72 -13.18 -2.15 5.62
C ALA A 72 -13.87 -0.78 5.67
N ALA A 73 -13.10 0.30 5.76
CA ALA A 73 -13.61 1.68 5.75
C ALA A 73 -13.27 2.41 4.43
N ALA A 74 -12.82 1.68 3.41
CA ALA A 74 -12.37 2.29 2.17
C ALA A 74 -13.55 2.93 1.43
N PRO A 75 -13.46 4.20 1.00
CA PRO A 75 -14.56 4.89 0.30
C PRO A 75 -15.03 4.21 -0.98
N ARG A 76 -14.16 3.37 -1.58
CA ARG A 76 -14.41 2.65 -2.84
C ARG A 76 -14.78 1.18 -2.64
N LEU A 77 -15.01 0.73 -1.40
CA LEU A 77 -15.25 -0.68 -1.10
C LEU A 77 -16.40 -1.25 -1.93
N GLU A 78 -17.56 -0.58 -1.96
CA GLU A 78 -18.72 -1.02 -2.76
C GLU A 78 -18.40 -1.15 -4.25
N ALA A 79 -17.69 -0.18 -4.83
CA ALA A 79 -17.30 -0.24 -6.23
C ALA A 79 -16.35 -1.40 -6.53
N TYR A 80 -15.47 -1.76 -5.58
CA TYR A 80 -14.58 -2.91 -5.72
C TYR A 80 -15.32 -4.24 -5.56
N ILE A 81 -16.32 -4.32 -4.69
CA ILE A 81 -17.18 -5.49 -4.54
C ILE A 81 -17.92 -5.74 -5.87
N ASP A 82 -18.54 -4.70 -6.44
CA ASP A 82 -19.32 -4.80 -7.67
C ASP A 82 -18.48 -5.29 -8.85
N GLU A 83 -17.30 -4.69 -9.02
CA GLU A 83 -16.35 -5.10 -10.05
C GLU A 83 -15.87 -6.55 -9.84
N LEU A 84 -15.56 -6.93 -8.60
CA LEU A 84 -15.08 -8.29 -8.31
C LEU A 84 -16.16 -9.35 -8.59
N VAL A 85 -17.41 -9.08 -8.22
CA VAL A 85 -18.55 -9.95 -8.51
C VAL A 85 -18.72 -10.12 -10.01
N GLU A 86 -18.70 -9.03 -10.79
CA GLU A 86 -18.84 -9.13 -12.25
C GLU A 86 -17.69 -9.93 -12.88
N LEU A 87 -16.44 -9.66 -12.49
CA LEU A 87 -15.25 -10.39 -12.97
C LEU A 87 -15.29 -11.89 -12.61
N ARG A 88 -15.93 -12.25 -11.50
CA ARG A 88 -15.95 -13.62 -10.96
C ARG A 88 -17.30 -14.32 -11.12
N LYS A 89 -18.30 -13.69 -11.73
CA LYS A 89 -19.66 -14.24 -11.91
C LYS A 89 -19.67 -15.61 -12.56
N LYS A 90 -18.82 -15.83 -13.58
CA LYS A 90 -18.67 -17.13 -14.25
C LYS A 90 -18.09 -18.24 -13.36
N LYS A 91 -17.48 -17.87 -12.23
CA LYS A 91 -16.97 -18.79 -11.20
C LYS A 91 -17.93 -18.93 -10.01
N GLY A 92 -19.18 -18.46 -10.16
CA GLY A 92 -20.22 -18.60 -9.14
C GLY A 92 -20.11 -17.63 -7.97
N LEU A 93 -19.32 -16.55 -8.07
CA LEU A 93 -19.30 -15.51 -7.04
C LEU A 93 -20.57 -14.65 -7.15
N SER A 94 -21.35 -14.59 -6.08
CA SER A 94 -22.52 -13.71 -5.90
C SER A 94 -22.18 -12.49 -5.05
N ARG A 95 -23.09 -11.49 -5.09
CA ARG A 95 -23.05 -10.32 -4.21
C ARG A 95 -23.64 -10.63 -2.81
N ASP A 96 -24.53 -11.61 -2.75
CA ASP A 96 -25.14 -12.15 -1.53
C ASP A 96 -24.20 -13.11 -0.79
#